data_AF-A0A954K098-F1
#
_entry.id   AF-A0A954K098-F1
#
_cell.length_a   1.000
_cell.length_b   1.000
_cell.length_c   1.000
_cell.angle_alpha   90.00
_cell.angle_beta   90.00
_cell.angle_gamma   90.00
#
_symmetry.space_group_name_H-M   'P 1'
#
loop_
_entity.id
_entity.type
_entity.pdbx_description
1 polymer ?
#
loop_
_entity_poly.entity_id
_entity_poly.type
_entity_poly.pdbx_seq_one_letter_code
_entity_poly.pdbx_strand_id
1 'polypeptide(L)'
;MIHELSWKAVIFFSIFVGFTLGLSFWLGRKAKSSEGFFAAHGQIPWFVNGIAFAGDYLSAASFLGICGMIAFYGYDGFLYSIGYLAGWIVALFVIAEPMKRLGRFTFADALDSKFNSPGIKLAAGISTLAVSIFYLIPQMV
;
A
#
# COMPACT_ATOMS: atom_id res chain seq x y z
N MET A 1 -9.09 -6.80 33.50
CA MET A 1 -8.25 -6.02 32.57
C MET A 1 -9.10 -4.85 32.09
N ILE A 2 -9.16 -3.79 32.88
CA ILE A 2 -10.00 -2.62 32.62
C ILE A 2 -9.03 -1.54 32.16
N HIS A 3 -8.85 -1.39 30.85
CA HIS A 3 -8.18 -0.20 30.34
C HIS A 3 -9.16 0.95 30.52
N GLU A 4 -8.92 1.82 31.50
CA GLU A 4 -9.58 3.12 31.59
C GLU A 4 -9.44 3.81 30.23
N LEU A 5 -10.57 4.13 29.59
CA LEU A 5 -10.57 4.73 28.27
C LEU A 5 -9.90 6.11 28.35
N SER A 6 -8.71 6.26 27.79
CA SER A 6 -8.02 7.54 27.77
C SER A 6 -8.72 8.48 26.79
N TRP A 7 -9.58 9.36 27.31
CA TRP A 7 -10.31 10.34 26.51
C TRP A 7 -9.38 11.22 25.66
N LYS A 8 -8.17 11.50 26.15
CA LYS A 8 -7.13 12.20 25.40
C LYS A 8 -6.73 11.42 24.15
N ALA A 9 -6.46 10.12 24.27
CA ALA A 9 -6.08 9.26 23.15
C ALA A 9 -7.22 9.15 22.12
N VAL A 10 -8.46 8.99 22.59
CA VAL A 10 -9.64 8.95 21.72
C VAL A 10 -9.78 10.26 20.93
N ILE A 11 -9.68 11.42 21.58
CA ILE A 11 -9.74 12.71 20.89
C ILE A 11 -8.64 12.83 19.83
N PHE A 12 -7.39 12.54 20.18
CA PHE A 12 -6.28 12.64 19.22
C PHE A 12 -6.49 11.70 18.02
N PHE A 13 -6.90 10.46 18.28
CA PHE A 13 -7.20 9.48 17.23
C PHE A 13 -8.35 9.95 16.33
N SER A 14 -9.46 10.41 16.92
CA SER A 14 -10.62 10.91 16.16
C SER A 14 -10.28 12.14 15.32
N ILE A 15 -9.48 13.07 15.84
CA ILE A 15 -9.01 14.24 15.07
C ILE A 15 -8.14 13.78 13.90
N PHE A 16 -7.20 12.88 14.13
CA PHE A 16 -6.32 12.36 13.09
C PHE A 16 -7.10 11.66 11.98
N VAL A 17 -7.99 10.73 12.34
CA VAL A 17 -8.84 9.99 11.37
C VAL A 17 -9.80 10.94 10.65
N GLY A 18 -10.45 11.85 11.36
CA GLY A 18 -11.36 12.83 10.76
C GLY A 18 -10.64 13.74 9.76
N PHE A 19 -9.42 14.17 10.10
CA PHE A 19 -8.59 14.98 9.22
C PHE A 19 -8.15 14.21 7.97
N THR A 20 -7.64 12.98 8.12
CA THR A 20 -7.18 12.18 6.97
C THR A 20 -8.32 11.84 6.03
N LEU A 21 -9.48 11.43 6.56
CA LEU A 21 -10.68 11.19 5.76
C LEU A 21 -11.17 12.47 5.08
N GLY A 22 -11.27 13.58 5.82
CA GLY A 22 -11.69 14.87 5.28
C GLY A 22 -10.81 15.35 4.13
N LEU A 23 -9.48 15.24 4.30
CA LEU A 23 -8.51 15.57 3.27
C LEU A 23 -8.65 14.65 2.05
N SER A 24 -8.83 13.34 2.28
CA SER A 24 -9.02 12.34 1.22
C SER A 24 -10.28 12.61 0.39
N PHE A 25 -11.40 12.91 1.04
CA PHE A 25 -12.63 13.28 0.34
C PHE A 25 -12.48 14.59 -0.43
N TRP A 26 -11.84 15.60 0.16
CA TRP A 26 -11.65 16.90 -0.51
C TRP A 26 -10.75 16.80 -1.74
N LEU A 27 -9.62 16.10 -1.64
CA LEU A 27 -8.70 15.89 -2.75
C LEU A 27 -9.28 14.92 -3.79
N GLY A 28 -9.92 13.83 -3.35
CA GLY A 28 -10.53 12.84 -4.23
C GLY A 28 -11.60 13.44 -5.15
N ARG A 29 -12.38 14.42 -4.66
CA ARG A 29 -13.38 15.13 -5.47
C ARG A 29 -12.79 16.03 -6.57
N LYS A 30 -11.49 16.35 -6.51
CA LYS A 30 -10.81 17.17 -7.52
C LYS A 30 -10.26 16.35 -8.69
N ALA A 31 -10.08 15.04 -8.52
CA ALA A 31 -9.61 14.15 -9.58
C ALA A 31 -10.76 13.87 -10.58
N LYS A 32 -10.65 14.42 -11.79
CA LYS A 32 -11.68 14.28 -12.84
C LYS A 32 -11.28 13.33 -13.98
N SER A 33 -10.05 12.81 -13.96
CA SER A 33 -9.52 11.90 -14.98
C SER A 33 -8.71 10.78 -14.33
N SER A 34 -8.56 9.65 -15.02
CA SER A 34 -7.75 8.52 -14.55
C SER A 34 -6.29 8.91 -14.34
N GLU A 35 -5.73 9.77 -15.21
CA GLU A 35 -4.39 10.34 -15.04
C GLU A 35 -4.27 11.22 -13.78
N GLY A 36 -5.28 12.04 -13.51
CA GLY A 36 -5.33 12.86 -12.31
C GLY A 36 -5.52 12.03 -11.03
N PHE A 37 -6.26 10.93 -11.12
CA PHE A 37 -6.54 10.04 -9.99
C PHE A 37 -5.35 9.13 -9.66
N PHE A 38 -4.75 8.48 -10.65
CA PHE A 38 -3.69 7.49 -10.44
C PHE A 38 -2.27 8.07 -10.45
N ALA A 39 -2.03 9.13 -11.23
CA ALA A 39 -0.68 9.67 -11.41
C ALA A 39 -0.56 11.16 -11.03
N ALA A 40 -1.65 11.81 -10.62
CA ALA A 40 -1.70 13.25 -10.37
C ALA A 40 -1.05 14.07 -11.50
N HIS A 41 -1.26 13.64 -12.75
CA HIS A 41 -0.64 14.22 -13.96
C HIS A 41 0.90 14.29 -13.94
N GLY A 42 1.58 13.47 -13.11
CA GLY A 42 3.03 13.49 -12.95
C GLY A 42 3.56 14.73 -12.22
N GLN A 43 2.69 15.48 -11.53
CA GLN A 43 3.05 16.76 -10.89
C GLN A 43 3.66 16.59 -9.48
N ILE A 44 3.61 15.38 -8.90
CA ILE A 44 4.13 15.13 -7.55
C ILE A 44 5.66 14.99 -7.60
N PRO A 45 6.42 15.78 -6.80
CA PRO A 45 7.86 15.65 -6.71
C PRO A 45 8.28 14.25 -6.25
N TRP A 46 9.40 13.74 -6.78
CA TRP A 46 9.90 12.39 -6.50
C TRP A 46 10.06 12.11 -4.99
N PHE A 47 10.49 13.10 -4.21
CA PHE A 47 10.71 12.96 -2.79
C PHE A 47 9.40 12.78 -2.01
N VAL A 48 8.38 13.56 -2.36
CA VAL A 48 7.03 13.46 -1.76
C VAL A 48 6.41 12.12 -2.12
N ASN A 49 6.52 11.71 -3.39
CA ASN A 49 6.06 10.40 -3.83
C ASN A 49 6.80 9.27 -3.09
N GLY A 50 8.12 9.40 -2.91
CA GLY A 50 8.93 8.43 -2.16
C GLY A 50 8.52 8.28 -0.70
N ILE A 51 8.21 9.39 -0.02
CA ILE A 51 7.68 9.35 1.36
C ILE A 51 6.31 8.67 1.40
N ALA A 52 5.41 8.99 0.46
CA ALA A 52 4.11 8.34 0.37
C ALA A 52 4.24 6.81 0.20
N PHE A 53 5.10 6.39 -0.73
CA PHE A 53 5.41 4.97 -0.96
C PHE A 53 6.03 4.28 0.25
N ALA A 54 6.94 4.94 0.97
CA ALA A 54 7.50 4.41 2.21
C ALA A 54 6.44 4.26 3.29
N GLY A 55 5.50 5.21 3.41
CA GLY A 55 4.37 5.15 4.32
C GLY A 55 3.45 3.96 4.03
N ASP A 56 3.09 3.75 2.76
CA ASP A 56 2.25 2.61 2.35
C ASP A 56 2.94 1.26 2.57
N TYR A 57 4.28 1.21 2.45
CA TYR A 57 5.05 0.01 2.71
C TYR A 57 5.13 -0.35 4.21
N LEU A 58 5.05 0.64 5.08
CA LEU A 58 5.08 0.49 6.54
C LEU A 58 3.67 0.30 7.11
N SER A 59 3.03 -0.82 6.80
CA SER A 59 1.72 -1.16 7.33
C SER A 59 1.77 -1.79 8.73
N ALA A 60 0.62 -1.88 9.41
CA ALA A 60 0.48 -2.53 10.71
C ALA A 60 0.99 -3.98 10.71
N ALA A 61 0.75 -4.70 9.62
CA ALA A 61 1.23 -6.06 9.42
C ALA A 61 2.77 -6.12 9.40
N SER A 62 3.42 -5.17 8.73
CA SER A 62 4.89 -5.09 8.68
C SER A 62 5.47 -4.73 10.06
N PHE A 63 4.86 -3.77 10.76
CA PHE A 63 5.30 -3.37 12.10
C PHE A 63 5.17 -4.51 13.11
N LEU A 64 3.97 -5.06 13.28
CA LEU A 64 3.70 -6.14 14.24
C LEU A 64 4.36 -7.45 13.83
N GLY A 65 4.47 -7.73 12.53
CA GLY A 65 5.12 -8.93 12.01
C GLY A 65 6.62 -8.97 12.35
N ILE A 66 7.36 -7.89 12.09
CA ILE A 66 8.78 -7.82 12.44
C ILE A 66 8.98 -7.81 13.95
N CYS A 67 8.19 -7.02 14.71
CA CYS A 67 8.26 -7.02 16.17
C CYS A 67 7.98 -8.41 16.76
N GLY A 68 6.99 -9.13 16.24
CA GLY A 68 6.68 -10.50 16.65
C GLY A 68 7.82 -11.46 16.33
N MET A 69 8.38 -11.41 15.13
CA MET A 69 9.52 -12.25 14.76
C MET A 69 10.74 -11.99 15.66
N ILE A 70 11.04 -10.72 15.98
CA ILE A 70 12.12 -10.39 16.92
C ILE A 70 11.82 -10.92 18.32
N ALA A 71 10.56 -10.82 18.78
CA ALA A 71 10.17 -11.32 20.09
C ALA A 71 10.34 -12.84 20.24
N PHE A 72 10.09 -13.62 19.18
CA PHE A 72 10.19 -15.08 19.21
C PHE A 72 11.57 -15.63 18.79
N TYR A 73 12.26 -14.96 17.86
CA TYR A 73 13.48 -15.46 17.22
C TYR A 73 14.70 -14.55 17.44
N GLY A 74 14.56 -13.45 18.19
CA GLY A 74 15.67 -12.55 18.51
C GLY A 74 16.26 -11.87 17.27
N TYR A 75 17.59 -11.81 17.20
CA TYR A 75 18.31 -11.15 16.12
C TYR A 75 18.04 -11.79 14.75
N ASP A 76 17.82 -13.10 14.69
CA ASP A 76 17.53 -13.79 13.43
C ASP A 76 16.19 -13.34 12.84
N GLY A 77 15.20 -13.01 13.69
CA GLY A 77 13.94 -12.40 13.28
C GLY A 77 14.10 -11.00 12.68
N PHE A 78 15.12 -10.24 13.12
CA PHE A 78 15.44 -8.94 12.53
C PHE A 78 16.01 -9.07 11.11
N LEU A 79 16.79 -10.12 10.81
CA LEU A 79 17.35 -10.33 9.47
C LEU A 79 16.26 -10.48 8.39
N TYR A 80 15.08 -10.99 8.75
CA TYR A 80 13.93 -11.05 7.84
C TYR A 80 13.44 -9.66 7.39
N SER A 81 13.61 -8.61 8.21
CA SER A 81 13.23 -7.24 7.85
C SER A 81 14.08 -6.69 6.69
N ILE A 82 15.34 -7.12 6.59
CA ILE A 82 16.23 -6.74 5.49
C ILE A 82 15.73 -7.36 4.18
N GLY A 83 15.35 -8.64 4.21
CA GLY A 83 14.78 -9.33 3.06
C GLY A 83 13.48 -8.69 2.58
N TYR A 84 12.62 -8.27 3.52
CA TYR A 84 11.41 -7.51 3.23
C TYR A 84 11.75 -6.22 2.45
N LEU A 85 12.57 -5.34 3.03
CA LEU A 85 12.99 -4.08 2.38
C LEU A 85 13.71 -4.29 1.04
N ALA A 86 14.58 -5.29 0.93
CA ALA A 86 15.29 -5.60 -0.31
C ALA A 86 14.30 -6.06 -1.40
N GLY A 87 13.32 -6.89 -1.05
CA GLY A 87 12.27 -7.33 -1.96
C GLY A 87 11.44 -6.18 -2.52
N TRP A 88 11.20 -5.14 -1.72
CA TRP A 88 10.51 -3.93 -2.18
C TRP A 88 11.29 -3.18 -3.26
N ILE A 89 12.60 -3.02 -3.06
CA ILE A 89 13.47 -2.37 -4.06
C ILE A 89 13.42 -3.15 -5.38
N VAL A 90 13.49 -4.49 -5.31
CA VAL A 90 13.37 -5.36 -6.49
C VAL A 90 12.01 -5.17 -7.16
N ALA A 91 10.90 -5.14 -6.40
CA ALA A 91 9.57 -4.92 -6.96
C ALA A 91 9.43 -3.55 -7.63
N LEU A 92 10.01 -2.48 -7.06
CA LEU A 92 10.01 -1.15 -7.66
C LEU A 92 10.74 -1.13 -9.01
N PHE A 93 11.91 -1.76 -9.11
CA PHE A 93 12.64 -1.79 -10.39
C PHE A 93 12.03 -2.76 -11.40
N VAL A 94 11.68 -3.97 -10.98
CA VAL A 94 11.25 -5.04 -11.90
C VAL A 94 9.80 -4.89 -12.34
N ILE A 95 8.91 -4.37 -11.47
CA ILE A 95 7.48 -4.26 -11.77
C ILE A 95 7.08 -2.82 -12.08
N ALA A 96 7.48 -1.84 -11.26
CA ALA A 96 7.00 -0.47 -11.45
C ALA A 96 7.62 0.19 -12.70
N GLU A 97 8.87 -0.12 -13.05
CA GLU A 97 9.51 0.46 -14.25
C GLU A 97 8.83 0.00 -15.56
N PRO A 98 8.59 -1.31 -15.82
CA PRO A 98 7.82 -1.73 -16.99
C PRO A 98 6.41 -1.15 -17.03
N MET A 99 5.74 -1.07 -15.88
CA MET A 99 4.41 -0.45 -15.81
C MET A 99 4.44 1.03 -16.20
N LYS A 100 5.43 1.78 -15.71
CA LYS A 100 5.62 3.19 -16.08
C LYS A 100 5.89 3.35 -17.57
N ARG A 101 6.69 2.46 -18.17
CA ARG A 101 6.97 2.47 -19.61
C ARG A 101 5.75 2.15 -20.48
N LEU A 102 4.85 1.29 -20.00
CA LEU A 102 3.60 0.93 -20.70
C LEU A 102 2.52 2.03 -20.65
N GLY A 103 2.66 3.02 -19.77
CA GLY A 103 1.68 4.10 -19.61
C GLY A 103 0.30 3.64 -19.11
N ARG A 104 0.23 2.46 -18.48
CA ARG A 104 -1.00 1.90 -17.90
C ARG A 104 -1.00 2.07 -16.39
N PHE A 105 -2.17 2.36 -15.82
CA PHE A 105 -2.30 2.66 -14.40
C PHE A 105 -2.57 1.43 -13.53
N THR A 106 -3.08 0.33 -14.10
CA THR A 106 -3.37 -0.91 -13.36
C THR A 106 -2.57 -2.08 -13.91
N PHE A 107 -2.25 -3.04 -13.04
CA PHE A 107 -1.55 -4.26 -13.42
C PHE A 107 -2.37 -5.12 -14.40
N ALA A 108 -3.70 -5.18 -14.21
CA ALA A 108 -4.59 -5.89 -15.11
C ALA A 108 -4.60 -5.26 -16.52
N ASP A 109 -4.60 -3.93 -16.64
CA ASP A 109 -4.53 -3.25 -17.94
C ASP A 109 -3.15 -3.43 -18.59
N ALA A 110 -2.08 -3.47 -17.80
CA ALA A 110 -0.74 -3.76 -18.31
C ALA A 110 -0.66 -5.17 -18.91
N LEU A 111 -1.22 -6.19 -18.24
CA LEU A 111 -1.29 -7.54 -18.77
C LEU A 111 -2.19 -7.63 -20.01
N ASP A 112 -3.37 -7.03 -19.95
CA ASP A 112 -4.30 -7.05 -21.09
C ASP A 112 -3.72 -6.37 -22.32
N SER A 113 -2.94 -5.30 -22.16
CA SER A 113 -2.31 -4.61 -23.30
C SER A 113 -1.40 -5.52 -24.14
N LYS A 114 -0.87 -6.60 -23.54
CA LYS A 114 0.01 -7.56 -24.22
C LYS A 114 -0.75 -8.76 -24.80
N PHE A 115 -1.82 -9.20 -24.14
CA PHE A 115 -2.49 -10.47 -24.45
C PHE A 115 -3.92 -10.32 -24.99
N ASN A 116 -4.54 -9.14 -24.84
CA ASN A 116 -5.89 -8.79 -25.31
C ASN A 116 -6.95 -9.87 -25.03
N SER A 117 -6.99 -10.37 -23.79
CA SER A 117 -7.81 -11.51 -23.41
C SER A 117 -8.63 -11.23 -22.15
N PRO A 118 -9.97 -11.34 -22.22
CA PRO A 118 -10.83 -11.15 -21.05
C PRO A 118 -10.57 -12.16 -19.94
N GLY A 119 -10.07 -13.37 -20.27
CA GLY A 119 -9.69 -14.37 -19.29
C GLY A 119 -8.53 -13.94 -18.39
N ILE A 120 -7.57 -13.16 -18.94
CA ILE A 120 -6.42 -12.67 -18.18
C ILE A 120 -6.84 -11.55 -17.22
N LYS A 121 -7.77 -10.68 -17.62
CA LYS A 121 -8.35 -9.68 -16.70
C LYS A 121 -9.05 -10.34 -15.53
N LEU A 122 -9.85 -11.38 -15.81
CA LEU A 122 -10.55 -12.11 -14.76
C LEU A 122 -9.57 -12.80 -13.81
N ALA A 123 -8.56 -13.48 -14.34
CA ALA A 123 -7.53 -14.14 -13.53
C ALA A 123 -6.75 -13.13 -12.67
N ALA A 124 -6.33 -12.00 -13.25
CA ALA A 124 -5.65 -10.93 -12.52
C ALA A 124 -6.54 -10.33 -11.42
N GLY A 125 -7.83 -10.11 -11.70
CA GLY A 125 -8.80 -9.63 -10.72
C GLY A 125 -9.01 -10.60 -9.56
N ILE A 126 -9.23 -11.89 -9.86
CA ILE A 126 -9.38 -12.94 -8.84
C ILE A 126 -8.12 -13.07 -7.99
N SER A 127 -6.94 -13.08 -8.62
CA SER A 127 -5.65 -13.13 -7.92
C SER A 127 -5.48 -11.92 -6.99
N THR A 128 -5.82 -10.73 -7.47
CA THR A 128 -5.74 -9.49 -6.66
C THR A 128 -6.67 -9.57 -5.46
N LEU A 129 -7.92 -10.03 -5.64
CA LEU A 129 -8.88 -10.19 -4.54
C LEU A 129 -8.40 -11.23 -3.53
N ALA A 130 -7.93 -12.40 -4.00
CA ALA A 130 -7.44 -13.46 -3.13
C ALA A 130 -6.26 -12.97 -2.27
N VAL A 131 -5.24 -12.39 -2.89
CA VAL A 131 -4.07 -11.84 -2.17
C VAL A 131 -4.49 -10.73 -1.21
N SER A 132 -5.39 -9.84 -1.63
CA SER A 132 -5.88 -8.74 -0.78
C SER A 132 -6.61 -9.26 0.46
N ILE A 133 -7.46 -10.29 0.33
CA ILE A 133 -8.17 -10.88 1.47
C ILE A 133 -7.18 -11.45 2.50
N PHE A 134 -6.21 -12.26 2.06
CA PHE A 134 -5.20 -12.80 2.96
C PHE A 134 -4.32 -11.71 3.57
N TYR A 135 -4.03 -10.65 2.82
CA TYR A 135 -3.23 -9.52 3.29
C TYR A 135 -3.97 -8.63 4.30
N LEU A 136 -5.30 -8.51 4.20
CA LEU A 136 -6.09 -7.73 5.14
C LEU A 136 -6.21 -8.40 6.51
N ILE A 137 -6.13 -9.73 6.60
CA ILE A 137 -6.25 -10.46 7.89
C ILE A 137 -5.19 -9.96 8.90
N PRO A 138 -3.88 -9.91 8.58
CA PRO A 138 -2.88 -9.34 9.46
C PRO A 138 -2.99 -7.82 9.71
N GLN A 139 -3.84 -7.09 8.98
CA GLN A 139 -4.04 -5.64 9.18
C GLN A 139 -5.21 -5.30 10.11
N MET A 140 -6.06 -6.27 10.45
CA MET A 140 -7.22 -6.07 11.35
C MET A 140 -6.86 -6.08 12.84
N VAL A 141 -5.56 -6.07 13.16
CA VAL A 141 -4.98 -6.15 14.50
C VAL A 141 -4.89 -4.79 15.19
#